data_AF-A0A497KY21-F1
#
_entry.id   AF-A0A497KY21-F1
#
_cell.length_a   1.000
_cell.length_b   1.000
_cell.length_c   1.000
_cell.angle_alpha   90.00
_cell.angle_beta   90.00
_cell.angle_gamma   90.00
#
_symmetry.space_group_name_H-M   'P 1'
#
loop_
_entity.id
_entity.type
_entity.pdbx_description
1 polymer ?
#
loop_
_entity_poly.entity_id
_entity_poly.type
_entity_poly.pdbx_seq_one_letter_code
_entity_poly.pdbx_strand_id
1 'polypeptide(L)'
;MVSEEAIRGIPGGIRGELATRLVDLLLEAKEGVKLPSSKAKRLLQLWSLGELLESDEGLELLLEGAAAVDPEGLRGILDEYGLERLKGEVLG
;
A
#
# COMPACT_ATOMS: atom_id res chain seq x y z
N MET A 1 -7.61 -9.72 1.22
CA MET A 1 -6.70 -9.48 2.35
C MET A 1 -5.35 -10.01 1.92
N VAL A 2 -4.33 -9.16 1.96
CA VAL A 2 -2.96 -9.52 1.56
C VAL A 2 -2.37 -10.42 2.63
N SER A 3 -1.69 -11.51 2.25
CA SER A 3 -1.04 -12.39 3.23
C SER A 3 0.20 -11.73 3.83
N GLU A 4 0.47 -12.03 5.10
CA GLU A 4 1.69 -11.60 5.78
C GLU A 4 2.94 -12.13 5.06
N GLU A 5 2.87 -13.33 4.47
CA GLU A 5 3.96 -13.85 3.64
C GLU A 5 4.19 -13.05 2.36
N ALA A 6 3.14 -12.53 1.72
CA ALA A 6 3.29 -11.69 0.53
C ALA A 6 3.96 -10.35 0.87
N ILE A 7 3.60 -9.73 2.00
CA ILE A 7 4.22 -8.48 2.46
C ILE A 7 5.68 -8.70 2.86
N ARG A 8 5.98 -9.78 3.59
CA ARG A 8 7.36 -10.13 3.96
C ARG A 8 8.21 -10.55 2.76
N GLY A 9 7.57 -10.98 1.68
CA GLY A 9 8.22 -11.27 0.40
C GLY A 9 8.73 -10.03 -0.33
N ILE A 10 8.30 -8.82 0.06
CA ILE A 10 8.76 -7.56 -0.55
C ILE A 10 10.22 -7.31 -0.13
N PRO A 11 11.16 -7.19 -1.09
CA PRO A 11 12.57 -6.94 -0.77
C PRO A 11 12.76 -5.67 0.06
N GLY A 12 13.51 -5.76 1.17
CA GLY A 12 13.72 -4.64 2.09
C GLY A 12 14.21 -3.35 1.42
N GLY A 13 15.05 -3.48 0.39
CA GLY A 13 15.60 -2.34 -0.35
C GLY A 13 14.58 -1.51 -1.15
N ILE A 14 13.39 -2.05 -1.43
CA ILE A 14 12.34 -1.35 -2.20
C ILE A 14 11.14 -0.92 -1.36
N ARG A 15 11.04 -1.37 -0.10
CA ARG A 15 9.85 -1.17 0.74
C ARG A 15 9.53 0.31 0.97
N GLY A 16 10.55 1.12 1.28
CA GLY A 16 10.37 2.55 1.51
C GLY A 16 9.87 3.27 0.24
N GLU A 17 10.48 2.98 -0.91
CA GLU A 17 10.09 3.57 -2.19
C GLU A 17 8.67 3.16 -2.61
N LEU A 18 8.35 1.86 -2.48
CA LEU A 18 7.01 1.34 -2.72
C LEU A 18 5.98 2.04 -1.83
N ALA A 19 6.25 2.16 -0.53
CA ALA A 19 5.35 2.82 0.40
C ALA A 19 5.14 4.31 0.04
N THR A 20 6.19 5.02 -0.39
CA THR A 20 6.06 6.38 -0.91
C THR A 20 5.16 6.45 -2.14
N ARG A 21 5.36 5.57 -3.13
CA ARG A 21 4.54 5.52 -4.35
C ARG A 21 3.06 5.24 -4.05
N LEU A 22 2.79 4.39 -3.07
CA LEU A 22 1.42 4.11 -2.62
C LEU A 22 0.78 5.30 -1.91
N VAL A 23 1.56 6.07 -1.14
CA VAL A 23 1.08 7.33 -0.54
C VAL A 23 0.74 8.35 -1.64
N ASP A 24 1.60 8.50 -2.64
CA ASP A 24 1.36 9.43 -3.76
C ASP A 24 0.06 9.04 -4.49
N LEU A 25 -0.12 7.75 -4.81
CA LEU A 25 -1.34 7.25 -5.44
C LEU A 25 -2.60 7.56 -4.62
N LEU A 26 -2.53 7.39 -3.29
CA LEU A 26 -3.63 7.71 -2.38
C LEU A 26 -3.96 9.21 -2.34
N LEU A 27 -2.94 10.08 -2.40
CA LEU A 27 -3.10 11.53 -2.34
C LEU A 27 -3.58 12.14 -3.66
N GLU A 28 -3.19 11.56 -4.79
CA GLU A 28 -3.57 12.01 -6.14
C GLU A 28 -4.96 11.53 -6.57
N ALA A 29 -5.58 10.66 -5.78
CA ALA A 29 -6.89 10.11 -6.03
C ALA A 29 -8.00 11.16 -6.11
N LYS A 30 -8.63 11.25 -7.28
CA LYS A 30 -9.64 12.28 -7.58
C LYS A 30 -10.98 12.09 -6.86
N GLU A 31 -11.36 10.87 -6.49
CA GLU A 31 -12.66 10.59 -5.85
C GLU A 31 -12.64 10.68 -4.32
N GLY A 32 -11.49 11.02 -3.72
CA GLY A 32 -11.28 10.91 -2.29
C GLY A 32 -11.13 9.46 -1.84
N VAL A 33 -10.29 9.25 -0.84
CA VAL A 33 -9.96 7.90 -0.38
C VAL A 33 -11.20 7.26 0.27
N LYS A 34 -11.75 6.19 -0.32
CA LYS A 34 -12.82 5.36 0.28
C LYS A 34 -12.30 4.45 1.41
N LEU A 35 -11.34 4.93 2.19
CA LEU A 35 -10.82 4.19 3.34
C LEU A 35 -11.80 4.32 4.51
N PRO A 36 -12.12 3.22 5.20
CA PRO A 36 -12.74 3.29 6.51
C PRO A 36 -11.94 4.22 7.43
N SER A 37 -12.65 5.06 8.20
CA SER A 37 -12.03 6.05 9.08
C SER A 37 -11.10 5.43 10.13
N SER A 38 -11.32 4.18 10.52
CA SER A 38 -10.40 3.40 11.38
C SER A 38 -9.05 3.16 10.70
N LYS A 39 -9.04 2.72 9.44
CA LYS A 39 -7.82 2.50 8.65
C LYS A 39 -7.09 3.82 8.37
N ALA A 40 -7.84 4.88 8.06
CA ALA A 40 -7.26 6.21 7.83
C ALA A 40 -6.58 6.75 9.11
N LYS A 41 -7.23 6.61 10.28
CA LYS A 41 -6.61 6.97 11.56
C LYS A 41 -5.36 6.14 11.85
N ARG A 42 -5.37 4.84 11.53
CA ARG A 42 -4.22 3.97 11.73
C ARG A 42 -3.04 4.36 10.84
N LEU A 43 -3.29 4.66 9.55
CA LEU A 43 -2.28 5.20 8.63
C LEU A 43 -1.64 6.49 9.18
N LEU A 44 -2.46 7.45 9.63
CA LEU A 44 -1.98 8.70 10.20
C LEU A 44 -1.18 8.48 11.49
N GLN A 45 -1.59 7.52 12.32
CA GLN A 45 -0.85 7.15 13.53
C GLN A 45 0.54 6.58 13.17
N LEU A 46 0.61 5.61 12.27
CA LEU A 46 1.87 5.02 11.82
C LEU A 46 2.78 6.07 11.16
N TRP A 47 2.21 6.99 10.39
CA TRP A 47 2.95 8.12 9.82
C TRP A 47 3.55 9.00 10.92
N SER A 48 2.77 9.36 11.94
CA SER A 48 3.22 10.22 13.03
C SER A 48 4.34 9.60 13.89
N LEU A 49 4.41 8.26 13.91
CA LEU A 49 5.45 7.50 14.61
C LEU A 49 6.69 7.27 13.74
N GLY A 50 6.64 7.58 12.44
CA GLY A 50 7.70 7.26 11.48
C GLY A 50 7.76 5.78 11.08
N GLU A 51 6.75 4.99 11.43
CA GLU A 51 6.73 3.52 11.24
C GLU A 51 6.00 3.08 9.97
N LEU A 52 5.33 4.01 9.27
CA LEU A 52 4.49 3.66 8.12
C LEU A 52 5.26 2.97 6.99
N LEU A 53 6.47 3.43 6.70
CA LEU A 53 7.26 2.95 5.56
C LEU A 53 8.03 1.65 5.86
N GLU A 54 8.22 1.34 7.15
CA GLU A 54 9.05 0.22 7.60
C GLU A 54 8.23 -0.98 8.13
N SER A 55 6.97 -0.75 8.51
CA SER A 55 6.12 -1.79 9.09
C SER A 55 5.39 -2.62 8.03
N ASP A 56 5.22 -3.93 8.31
CA ASP A 56 4.35 -4.81 7.53
C ASP A 56 2.91 -4.26 7.50
N GLU A 57 2.41 -3.78 8.64
CA GLU A 57 1.07 -3.18 8.78
C GLU A 57 0.90 -1.92 7.93
N GLY A 58 1.91 -1.05 7.89
CA GLY A 58 1.86 0.18 7.10
C GLY A 58 1.73 -0.11 5.60
N LEU A 59 2.53 -1.05 5.10
CA LEU A 59 2.44 -1.52 3.71
C LEU A 59 1.10 -2.18 3.41
N GLU A 60 0.57 -3.01 4.32
CA GLU A 60 -0.75 -3.62 4.18
C GLU A 60 -1.84 -2.55 3.99
N LEU A 61 -1.90 -1.58 4.89
CA LEU A 61 -2.90 -0.51 4.86
C LEU A 61 -2.80 0.36 3.60
N LEU A 62 -1.58 0.63 3.14
CA LEU A 62 -1.33 1.39 1.92
C LEU A 62 -1.79 0.63 0.67
N LEU A 63 -1.47 -0.66 0.58
CA LEU A 63 -1.89 -1.53 -0.53
C LEU A 63 -3.40 -1.67 -0.61
N GLU A 64 -4.07 -1.91 0.52
CA GLU A 64 -5.52 -2.00 0.56
C GLU A 64 -6.19 -0.67 0.19
N GLY A 65 -5.62 0.45 0.64
CA GLY A 65 -6.13 1.76 0.29
C GLY A 65 -5.97 2.08 -1.18
N ALA A 66 -4.78 1.80 -1.73
CA ALA A 66 -4.50 1.96 -3.15
C ALA A 66 -5.46 1.12 -4.00
N ALA A 67 -5.69 -0.15 -3.64
CA ALA A 67 -6.61 -1.03 -4.33
C ALA A 67 -8.06 -0.53 -4.29
N ALA A 68 -8.47 0.12 -3.20
CA ALA A 68 -9.83 0.66 -3.06
C ALA A 68 -10.07 1.94 -3.88
N VAL A 69 -9.01 2.66 -4.22
CA VAL A 69 -9.08 4.04 -4.72
C VAL A 69 -8.63 4.16 -6.17
N ASP A 70 -7.54 3.50 -6.53
CA ASP A 70 -7.04 3.42 -7.90
C ASP A 70 -6.40 2.04 -8.17
N PRO A 71 -7.23 1.02 -8.46
CA PRO A 71 -6.75 -0.34 -8.76
C PRO A 71 -5.80 -0.40 -9.96
N GLU A 72 -6.00 0.44 -10.97
CA GLU A 72 -5.20 0.45 -12.19
C GLU A 72 -3.84 1.12 -11.96
N GLY A 73 -3.81 2.23 -11.22
CA GLY A 73 -2.56 2.84 -10.76
C GLY A 73 -1.76 1.89 -9.87
N LEU A 74 -2.42 1.19 -8.94
CA LEU A 74 -1.78 0.16 -8.12
C LEU A 74 -1.20 -0.97 -8.98
N ARG A 75 -1.94 -1.42 -10.00
CA ARG A 75 -1.45 -2.46 -10.93
C ARG A 75 -0.14 -2.03 -11.60
N GLY A 76 -0.09 -0.80 -12.12
CA GLY A 76 1.12 -0.24 -12.73
C GLY A 76 2.31 -0.23 -11.77
N ILE A 77 2.10 0.24 -10.53
CA ILE A 77 3.15 0.23 -9.50
C ILE A 77 3.65 -1.19 -9.23
N LEU A 78 2.76 -2.17 -9.05
CA LEU A 78 3.17 -3.54 -8.74
C LEU A 78 3.90 -4.22 -9.91
N ASP A 79 3.55 -3.89 -11.15
CA ASP A 79 4.24 -4.34 -12.35
C ASP A 79 5.66 -3.75 -12.45
N GLU A 80 5.82 -2.46 -12.14
CA GLU A 80 7.13 -1.78 -12.11
C GLU A 80 8.12 -2.44 -11.14
N TYR A 81 7.64 -2.91 -9.98
CA TYR A 81 8.46 -3.60 -8.97
C TYR A 81 8.50 -5.13 -9.13
N GLY A 82 7.83 -5.70 -10.15
CA GLY A 82 7.80 -7.15 -10.38
C GLY A 82 7.12 -7.96 -9.26
N LEU A 83 6.15 -7.36 -8.55
CA LEU A 83 5.49 -7.94 -7.38
C LEU A 83 4.25 -8.76 -7.76
N GLU A 84 4.42 -9.73 -8.66
CA GLU A 84 3.34 -10.52 -9.28
C GLU A 84 2.46 -11.26 -8.27
N ARG A 85 3.07 -11.85 -7.23
CA ARG A 85 2.32 -12.52 -6.16
C ARG A 85 1.43 -11.54 -5.41
N LEU A 86 1.98 -10.40 -5.02
CA LEU A 86 1.28 -9.36 -4.27
C LEU A 86 0.11 -8.79 -5.08
N LYS A 87 0.35 -8.57 -6.38
CA LYS A 87 -0.66 -8.14 -7.35
C LYS A 87 -1.85 -9.11 -7.40
N GLY A 88 -1.58 -10.41 -7.48
CA GLY A 88 -2.63 -11.43 -7.47
C GLY A 88 -3.45 -11.47 -6.17
N GLU A 89 -2.85 -11.15 -5.03
CA GLU A 89 -3.55 -11.16 -3.73
C GLU A 89 -4.33 -9.88 -3.45
N VAL A 90 -3.87 -8.73 -3.95
CA VAL A 90 -4.50 -7.42 -3.66
C VAL A 90 -5.47 -6.94 -4.75
N LEU A 91 -5.30 -7.37 -6.00
CA LEU A 91 -6.14 -6.99 -7.14
C LEU A 91 -6.91 -8.17 -7.76
N GLY A 92 -6.77 -9.38 -7.21
CA GLY A 92 -7.54 -10.57 -7.60
C GLY A 92 -8.87 -10.66 -6.86
#